data_AF-A0A7V7B3F6-F1
#
_entry.id   AF-A0A7V7B3F6-F1
#
_cell.length_a   1.000
_cell.length_b   1.000
_cell.length_c   1.000
_cell.angle_alpha   90.00
_cell.angle_beta   90.00
_cell.angle_gamma   90.00
#
_symmetry.space_group_name_H-M   'P 1'
#
loop_
_entity.id
_entity.type
_entity.pdbx_description
1 polymer ?
#
loop_
_entity_poly.entity_id
_entity_poly.type
_entity_poly.pdbx_seq_one_letter_code
_entity_poly.pdbx_strand_id
1 'polypeptide(L)'
;TFINSPKLLKPTYQYLKRDDLFFAGQITGVEGYVESAASGLIAGINIARLVKGEETVVLPDTTVIGSMSHYITTANPNHFQPMNANFGILRPLDEKIRNKKERYEQLAARALETIQNFVKKL
;
A
#
# COMPACT_ATOMS: atom_id res chain seq x y z
N THR A 1 18.13 4.42 4.81
CA THR A 1 17.65 4.20 6.19
C THR A 1 16.13 4.09 6.18
N PHE A 2 15.56 3.15 6.93
CA PHE A 2 14.10 2.96 7.04
C PHE A 2 13.70 2.66 8.49
N ILE A 3 12.43 2.89 8.83
CA ILE A 3 11.88 2.61 10.16
C ILE A 3 11.20 1.23 10.20
N ASN A 4 10.98 0.68 11.39
CA ASN A 4 10.21 -0.55 11.55
C ASN A 4 8.71 -0.25 11.40
N SER A 5 8.27 0.00 10.16
CA SER A 5 6.91 0.40 9.83
C SER A 5 5.82 -0.51 10.39
N PRO A 6 5.98 -1.85 10.43
CA PRO A 6 4.98 -2.73 11.03
C PRO A 6 4.69 -2.44 12.52
N LYS A 7 5.65 -1.83 13.23
CA LYS A 7 5.48 -1.41 14.63
C LYS A 7 5.04 0.04 14.81
N LEU A 8 5.09 0.84 13.74
CA LEU A 8 5.03 2.30 13.85
C LEU A 8 3.93 2.92 13.01
N LEU A 9 3.52 2.31 11.91
CA LEU A 9 2.61 2.92 10.94
C LEU A 9 1.25 2.22 10.86
N LYS A 10 0.23 3.02 10.59
CA LYS A 10 -1.10 2.59 10.10
C LYS A 10 -1.05 2.41 8.57
N PRO A 11 -1.93 1.61 7.96
CA PRO A 11 -2.02 1.47 6.51
C PRO A 11 -2.44 2.76 5.78
N THR A 12 -2.75 3.81 6.52
CA THR A 12 -2.98 5.17 6.02
C THR A 12 -1.68 5.99 5.92
N TYR A 13 -0.52 5.38 6.22
CA TYR A 13 0.80 6.01 6.37
C TYR A 13 0.95 6.94 7.59
N GLN A 14 -0.05 6.96 8.48
CA GLN A 14 0.00 7.69 9.75
C GLN A 14 0.88 6.98 10.78
N TYR A 15 1.53 7.73 11.65
CA TYR A 15 2.17 7.19 12.84
C TYR A 15 1.10 6.72 13.84
N LEU A 16 1.31 5.53 14.43
CA LEU A 16 0.34 4.90 15.32
C LEU A 16 -0.04 5.75 16.54
N LYS A 17 0.89 6.57 17.04
CA LYS A 17 0.67 7.40 18.26
C LYS A 17 0.37 8.86 17.96
N ARG A 18 0.30 9.27 16.69
CA ARG A 18 0.05 10.66 16.29
C ARG A 18 -0.61 10.71 14.93
N ASP A 19 -1.90 11.02 14.91
CA ASP A 19 -2.72 10.97 13.70
C ASP A 19 -2.39 12.07 12.68
N ASP A 20 -1.78 13.18 13.09
CA ASP A 20 -1.33 14.26 12.20
C ASP A 20 0.12 14.10 11.71
N LEU A 21 0.77 12.97 12.00
CA LEU A 21 2.13 12.66 11.54
C LEU A 21 2.13 11.51 10.53
N PHE A 22 2.70 11.75 9.36
CA PHE A 22 2.75 10.79 8.26
C PHE A 22 4.19 10.53 7.81
N PHE A 23 4.44 9.32 7.31
CA PHE A 23 5.72 8.93 6.71
C PHE A 23 5.48 8.36 5.31
N ALA A 24 6.30 8.75 4.34
CA ALA A 24 6.20 8.28 2.96
C ALA A 24 7.57 8.16 2.31
N GLY A 25 7.67 7.39 1.23
CA GLY A 25 8.92 7.12 0.53
C GLY A 25 9.75 6.05 1.23
N GLN A 26 11.02 5.93 0.82
CA GLN A 26 11.94 4.88 1.26
C GLN A 26 12.03 4.70 2.79
N ILE A 27 11.82 5.77 3.58
CA ILE A 27 11.82 5.69 5.04
C ILE A 27 10.79 4.69 5.58
N THR A 28 9.70 4.44 4.86
CA THR A 28 8.62 3.51 5.23
C THR A 28 8.93 2.05 4.93
N GLY A 29 10.04 1.74 4.26
CA GLY A 29 10.34 0.38 3.79
C GLY A 29 9.71 0.03 2.43
N VAL A 30 9.28 1.02 1.66
CA VAL A 30 9.10 0.83 0.20
C VAL A 30 10.42 1.06 -0.52
N GLU A 31 10.63 0.39 -1.65
CA GLU A 31 11.86 0.54 -2.46
C GLU A 31 11.51 0.82 -3.92
N GLY A 32 12.14 1.84 -4.50
CA GLY A 32 11.89 2.30 -5.86
C GLY A 32 11.21 3.67 -5.94
N TYR A 33 11.37 4.35 -7.08
CA TYR A 33 10.84 5.70 -7.29
C TYR A 33 9.32 5.70 -7.40
N VAL A 34 8.74 4.70 -8.06
CA VAL A 34 7.29 4.60 -8.27
C VAL A 34 6.58 4.29 -6.96
N GLU A 35 7.15 3.40 -6.15
CA GLU A 35 6.64 3.02 -4.84
C GLU A 35 6.76 4.18 -3.84
N SER A 36 7.85 4.93 -3.91
CA SER A 36 8.02 6.14 -3.10
C SER A 36 7.02 7.23 -3.48
N ALA A 37 6.79 7.44 -4.78
CA ALA A 37 5.76 8.36 -5.25
C ALA A 37 4.35 7.90 -4.85
N ALA A 38 4.05 6.61 -4.95
CA ALA A 38 2.76 6.04 -4.57
C ALA A 38 2.48 6.18 -3.07
N SER A 39 3.45 5.88 -2.21
CA SER A 39 3.30 6.11 -0.77
C SER A 39 3.10 7.60 -0.44
N GLY A 40 3.84 8.49 -1.10
CA GLY A 40 3.67 9.94 -0.98
C GLY A 40 2.28 10.41 -1.40
N LEU A 41 1.75 9.87 -2.51
CA LEU A 41 0.40 10.17 -2.99
C LEU A 41 -0.67 9.81 -1.95
N ILE A 42 -0.61 8.60 -1.38
CA ILE A 42 -1.61 8.16 -0.40
C ILE A 42 -1.49 8.91 0.92
N ALA A 43 -0.26 9.14 1.40
CA ALA A 43 -0.04 9.98 2.57
C ALA A 43 -0.60 11.39 2.35
N GLY A 44 -0.34 12.00 1.18
CA GLY A 44 -0.85 13.32 0.81
C GLY A 44 -2.38 13.39 0.73
N ILE A 45 -3.02 12.39 0.12
CA ILE A 45 -4.49 12.28 0.10
C ILE A 45 -5.02 12.21 1.54
N ASN A 46 -4.44 11.37 2.39
CA ASN A 46 -4.89 11.23 3.77
C ASN A 46 -4.65 12.47 4.63
N ILE A 47 -3.54 13.19 4.40
CA ILE A 47 -3.29 14.50 5.03
C ILE A 47 -4.39 15.48 4.61
N ALA A 48 -4.70 15.57 3.32
CA ALA A 48 -5.73 16.49 2.82
C ALA A 48 -7.12 16.17 3.41
N ARG A 49 -7.47 14.89 3.51
CA ARG A 49 -8.72 14.44 4.15
C ARG A 49 -8.75 14.78 5.64
N LEU A 50 -7.67 14.50 6.37
CA LEU A 50 -7.54 14.82 7.79
C LEU A 50 -7.73 16.32 8.05
N VAL A 51 -7.10 17.19 7.24
CA VAL A 51 -7.23 18.65 7.35
C VAL A 51 -8.67 19.12 7.09
N LYS A 52 -9.44 18.40 6.26
CA LYS A 52 -10.86 18.67 6.00
C LYS A 52 -11.81 18.06 7.04
N GLY A 53 -11.30 17.33 8.03
CA GLY A 53 -12.12 16.57 8.98
C GLY A 53 -12.79 15.33 8.37
N GLU A 54 -12.29 14.86 7.23
CA GLU A 54 -12.75 13.63 6.57
C GLU A 54 -11.96 12.41 7.08
N GLU A 55 -12.59 11.23 7.07
CA GLU A 55 -11.91 9.98 7.41
C GLU A 55 -10.80 9.66 6.40
N THR A 56 -9.66 9.16 6.89
CA THR A 56 -8.56 8.70 6.04
C THR A 56 -8.94 7.42 5.28
N VAL A 57 -8.28 7.21 4.14
CA VAL A 57 -8.54 6.07 3.26
C VAL A 57 -7.42 5.05 3.32
N VAL A 58 -7.80 3.78 3.15
CA VAL A 58 -6.90 2.65 2.93
C VAL A 58 -7.26 2.02 1.60
N LEU A 59 -6.27 1.91 0.71
CA LEU A 59 -6.47 1.24 -0.58
C LEU A 59 -6.60 -0.28 -0.40
N PRO A 60 -7.44 -0.97 -1.21
CA PRO A 60 -7.56 -2.42 -1.15
C PRO A 60 -6.23 -3.14 -1.44
N ASP A 61 -5.97 -4.23 -0.71
CA ASP A 61 -4.79 -5.12 -0.85
C ASP A 61 -4.78 -5.93 -2.17
N THR A 62 -5.84 -5.81 -2.96
CA THR A 62 -5.92 -6.31 -4.34
C THR A 62 -5.27 -5.37 -5.35
N THR A 63 -4.94 -4.14 -4.96
CA THR A 63 -4.19 -3.17 -5.76
C THR A 63 -2.72 -3.15 -5.35
N VAL A 64 -1.80 -2.81 -6.26
CA VAL A 64 -0.37 -2.74 -5.93
C VAL A 64 -0.12 -1.73 -4.81
N ILE A 65 -0.67 -0.52 -4.91
CA ILE A 65 -0.48 0.54 -3.90
C ILE A 65 -1.05 0.13 -2.54
N GLY A 66 -2.25 -0.45 -2.50
CA GLY A 66 -2.85 -0.95 -1.26
C GLY A 66 -2.07 -2.12 -0.65
N SER A 67 -1.59 -3.05 -1.49
CA SER A 67 -0.76 -4.17 -1.03
C SER A 67 0.59 -3.73 -0.47
N MET A 68 1.19 -2.66 -0.99
CA MET A 68 2.41 -2.06 -0.43
C MET A 68 2.17 -1.49 0.96
N SER A 69 1.07 -0.73 1.13
CA SER A 69 0.66 -0.21 2.44
C SER A 69 0.38 -1.33 3.43
N HIS A 70 -0.32 -2.38 2.98
CA HIS A 70 -0.57 -3.57 3.77
C HIS A 70 0.75 -4.21 4.22
N TYR A 71 1.66 -4.49 3.28
CA TYR A 71 2.96 -5.10 3.58
C TYR A 71 3.75 -4.33 4.64
N ILE A 72 3.94 -3.01 4.47
CA ILE A 72 4.74 -2.21 5.42
C ILE A 72 4.12 -2.15 6.81
N THR A 73 2.85 -2.55 6.97
CA THR A 73 2.14 -2.51 8.26
C THR A 73 1.88 -3.89 8.87
N THR A 74 1.94 -4.96 8.08
CA THR A 74 1.63 -6.33 8.54
C THR A 74 2.79 -7.32 8.45
N ALA A 75 3.88 -6.96 7.76
CA ALA A 75 5.08 -7.79 7.69
C ALA A 75 5.65 -8.10 9.08
N ASN A 76 6.33 -9.24 9.22
CA ASN A 76 6.94 -9.63 10.50
C ASN A 76 7.96 -8.56 10.95
N PRO A 77 7.73 -7.88 12.08
CA PRO A 77 8.58 -6.78 12.51
C PRO A 77 10.03 -7.15 12.80
N ASN A 78 10.30 -8.42 13.12
CA ASN A 78 11.66 -8.89 13.45
C ASN A 78 12.49 -9.17 12.20
N HIS A 79 11.85 -9.28 11.03
CA HIS A 79 12.49 -9.55 9.74
C HIS A 79 12.02 -8.58 8.66
N PHE A 80 11.51 -7.41 9.06
CA PHE A 80 11.00 -6.41 8.13
C PHE A 80 12.15 -5.86 7.27
N GLN A 81 11.98 -5.97 5.95
CA GLN A 81 12.92 -5.45 4.96
C GLN A 81 12.19 -4.57 3.95
N PRO A 82 12.88 -3.57 3.38
CA PRO A 82 12.34 -2.82 2.27
C PRO A 82 11.98 -3.73 1.10
N MET A 83 10.93 -3.37 0.36
CA MET A 83 10.47 -4.16 -0.77
C MET A 83 9.91 -3.27 -1.87
N ASN A 84 10.14 -3.68 -3.11
CA ASN A 84 9.54 -3.08 -4.30
C ASN A 84 8.21 -3.76 -4.67
N ALA A 85 7.47 -3.14 -5.58
CA ALA A 85 6.24 -3.72 -6.09
C ALA A 85 6.51 -5.05 -6.81
N ASN A 86 5.74 -6.09 -6.47
CA ASN A 86 5.80 -7.39 -7.14
C ASN A 86 4.44 -8.08 -7.11
N PHE A 87 4.24 -9.13 -7.92
CA PHE A 87 2.94 -9.83 -7.94
C PHE A 87 2.68 -10.69 -6.70
N GLY A 88 3.69 -10.99 -5.88
CA GLY A 88 3.57 -11.85 -4.71
C GLY A 88 2.90 -11.18 -3.51
N ILE A 89 2.80 -9.85 -3.51
CA ILE A 89 2.23 -9.07 -2.41
C ILE A 89 0.74 -8.78 -2.61
N LEU A 90 0.26 -8.91 -3.85
CA LEU A 90 -1.15 -8.82 -4.15
C LEU A 90 -1.88 -9.99 -3.51
N ARG A 91 -3.09 -9.74 -3.00
CA ARG A 91 -4.00 -10.81 -2.59
C ARG A 91 -4.11 -11.85 -3.74
N PRO A 92 -4.04 -13.17 -3.48
CA PRO A 92 -4.18 -14.16 -4.54
C PRO A 92 -5.54 -14.09 -5.24
N LEU A 93 -5.65 -14.68 -6.43
CA LEU A 93 -6.93 -14.95 -7.08
C LEU A 93 -7.60 -16.14 -6.36
N ASP A 94 -8.93 -16.15 -6.34
CA ASP A 94 -9.69 -17.26 -5.75
C ASP A 94 -9.48 -18.55 -6.54
N GLU A 95 -9.37 -18.44 -7.87
CA GLU A 95 -9.07 -19.56 -8.76
C GLU A 95 -7.57 -19.81 -8.91
N LYS A 96 -7.19 -21.09 -8.86
CA LYS A 96 -5.79 -21.51 -9.02
C LYS A 96 -5.41 -21.62 -10.49
N ILE A 97 -4.73 -20.59 -11.00
CA ILE A 97 -4.20 -20.57 -12.36
C ILE A 97 -2.77 -21.10 -12.37
N ARG A 98 -2.51 -22.17 -13.16
CA ARG A 98 -1.18 -22.77 -13.29
C ARG A 98 -0.24 -21.95 -14.18
N ASN A 99 -0.77 -21.35 -15.25
CA ASN A 99 0.01 -20.55 -16.17
C ASN A 99 0.40 -19.21 -15.49
N LYS A 100 1.72 -18.99 -15.33
CA LYS A 100 2.24 -17.81 -14.63
C LYS A 100 1.87 -16.49 -15.31
N LYS A 101 1.93 -16.45 -16.65
CA LYS A 101 1.64 -15.24 -17.44
C LYS A 101 0.17 -14.88 -17.31
N GLU A 102 -0.71 -15.84 -17.55
CA GLU A 102 -2.17 -15.68 -17.42
C GLU A 102 -2.56 -15.23 -16.01
N ARG A 103 -1.98 -15.85 -14.97
CA ARG A 103 -2.22 -15.47 -13.58
C ARG A 103 -1.85 -14.00 -13.33
N TYR A 104 -0.72 -13.54 -13.86
CA TYR A 104 -0.27 -12.16 -13.66
C TYR A 104 -1.13 -11.16 -14.44
N GLU A 105 -1.58 -11.52 -15.64
CA GLU A 105 -2.51 -10.70 -16.43
C GLU A 105 -3.85 -10.54 -15.70
N GLN A 106 -4.40 -11.61 -15.13
CA GLN A 106 -5.65 -11.55 -14.36
C GLN A 106 -5.49 -10.76 -13.04
N LEU A 107 -4.37 -10.94 -12.33
CA LEU A 107 -4.05 -10.12 -11.15
C LEU A 107 -3.98 -8.63 -11.50
N ALA A 108 -3.32 -8.29 -12.62
CA ALA A 108 -3.20 -6.93 -13.09
C ALA A 108 -4.57 -6.34 -13.49
N ALA A 109 -5.38 -7.10 -14.23
CA ALA A 109 -6.72 -6.69 -14.62
C ALA A 109 -7.61 -6.38 -13.40
N ARG A 110 -7.64 -7.29 -12.41
CA ARG A 110 -8.39 -7.09 -11.16
C ARG A 110 -7.87 -5.88 -10.36
N ALA A 111 -6.55 -5.70 -10.30
CA ALA A 111 -5.94 -4.56 -9.61
C ALA A 111 -6.34 -3.22 -10.25
N LEU A 112 -6.29 -3.14 -11.58
CA LEU A 112 -6.69 -1.96 -12.35
C LEU A 112 -8.18 -1.65 -12.21
N GLU A 113 -9.04 -2.67 -12.30
CA GLU A 113 -10.48 -2.50 -12.08
C GLU A 113 -10.76 -2.01 -10.65
N THR A 114 -10.11 -2.62 -9.66
CA THR A 114 -10.32 -2.25 -8.25
C THR A 114 -9.93 -0.80 -8.00
N ILE A 115 -8.75 -0.35 -8.46
CA ILE A 115 -8.31 1.02 -8.22
C ILE A 115 -9.18 2.04 -8.95
N GLN A 116 -9.61 1.75 -10.18
CA GLN A 116 -10.52 2.62 -10.94
C GLN A 116 -11.87 2.79 -10.23
N ASN A 117 -12.40 1.70 -9.65
CA ASN A 117 -13.65 1.76 -8.90
C ASN A 117 -13.50 2.44 -7.53
N PHE A 118 -12.35 2.29 -6.89
CA PHE A 118 -12.05 2.94 -5.63
C PHE A 118 -11.95 4.47 -5.78
N VAL A 119 -11.21 4.94 -6.78
CA VAL A 119 -10.97 6.39 -6.98
C VAL A 119 -12.26 7.17 -7.29
N LYS A 120 -13.29 6.53 -7.85
CA LYS A 120 -14.61 7.16 -8.05
C LYS A 120 -15.34 7.49 -6.74
N LYS A 121 -14.92 6.90 -5.62
CA LYS A 121 -15.55 7.06 -4.29
C LYS A 121 -14.70 7.90 -3.33
N LEU A 122 -13.52 8.32 -3.77
CA LEU A 122 -12.53 9.08 -3.01
C LEU A 122 -12.93 10.56 -2.95
#